data_AF-A0A9R0WVL7-F1
#
_entry.id   AF-A0A9R0WVL7-F1
#
_cell.length_a   1.000
_cell.length_b   1.000
_cell.length_c   1.000
_cell.angle_alpha   90.00
_cell.angle_beta   90.00
_cell.angle_gamma   90.00
#
_symmetry.space_group_name_H-M   'P 1'
#
loop_
_entity.id
_entity.type
_entity.pdbx_description
1 polymer ?
#
loop_
_entity_poly.entity_id
_entity_poly.type
_entity_poly.pdbx_seq_one_letter_code
_entity_poly.pdbx_strand_id
1 'polypeptide(L)'
;MLDVATMLHACGFDVTFVNTEYNHARLVRAWGAAAVAGVPGFRFATIPDGLPSSDDEVTQDVPSLCKSTEETCLGPFRRLLAELNGPATGHPPVTCVVADALMDFSMEAAKELGLPYVQLWTSSAISFVGYCHYRLLFERGLAPIKDVKQLTDEYLDTPVEDVPGLRNMRFRDFPTFIRSPAPRLRNMFWTVRPGSVTITERSVGASAMIVNTFGDLEGEVVAATEALGMPKVYAIGPLPLLAPSSNISMRLWKQQGCLPWLHGKARGSVVYVNFGSITVMNNQQLVEFAWGLAKSGRHFLWIIRPDLVKGNTAVLPPEFSAETAERGLVASWCPQQQVLNHPAVGAFLTHNDWNSMMESMCGGVPVISWPFFADQ
;
A
#
# COMPACT_ATOMS: atom_id res chain seq x y z
N MET A 1 8.52 -1.60 1.97
CA MET A 1 9.40 -1.84 3.13
C MET A 1 10.37 -3.00 2.91
N LEU A 2 9.91 -4.24 2.68
CA LEU A 2 10.83 -5.38 2.56
C LEU A 2 11.86 -5.22 1.45
N ASP A 3 11.45 -4.83 0.25
CA ASP A 3 12.39 -4.63 -0.87
C ASP A 3 13.48 -3.60 -0.53
N VAL A 4 13.12 -2.51 0.15
CA VAL A 4 14.07 -1.50 0.64
C VAL A 4 15.05 -2.11 1.65
N ALA A 5 14.54 -2.90 2.58
CA ALA A 5 15.36 -3.60 3.58
C ALA A 5 16.33 -4.59 2.92
N THR A 6 15.88 -5.33 1.90
CA THR A 6 16.73 -6.26 1.14
C THR A 6 17.77 -5.52 0.29
N MET A 7 17.42 -4.36 -0.30
CA MET A 7 18.39 -3.51 -1.00
C MET A 7 19.47 -2.97 -0.05
N LEU A 8 19.08 -2.49 1.14
CA LEU A 8 20.03 -2.06 2.16
C LEU A 8 20.95 -3.20 2.59
N HIS A 9 20.40 -4.40 2.82
CA HIS A 9 21.21 -5.58 3.12
C HIS A 9 22.19 -5.92 1.99
N ALA A 10 21.76 -5.85 0.73
CA ALA A 10 22.62 -6.05 -0.42
C ALA A 10 23.75 -5.00 -0.53
N CYS A 11 23.56 -3.81 0.03
CA CYS A 11 24.58 -2.77 0.18
C CYS A 11 25.51 -2.97 1.39
N GLY A 12 25.35 -4.06 2.15
CA GLY A 12 26.23 -4.42 3.27
C GLY A 12 25.75 -3.94 4.64
N PHE A 13 24.50 -3.48 4.76
CA PHE A 13 23.92 -3.12 6.05
C PHE A 13 23.44 -4.36 6.83
N ASP A 14 23.68 -4.40 8.13
CA ASP A 14 22.99 -5.31 9.05
C ASP A 14 21.55 -4.84 9.29
N VAL A 15 20.57 -5.66 8.89
CA VAL A 15 19.15 -5.30 8.90
C VAL A 15 18.38 -6.12 9.93
N THR A 16 17.63 -5.42 10.79
CA THR A 16 16.54 -6.00 11.57
C THR A 16 15.23 -5.55 10.98
N PHE A 17 14.53 -6.46 10.30
CA PHE A 17 13.20 -6.18 9.76
C PHE A 17 12.15 -6.41 10.84
N VAL A 18 11.55 -5.32 11.33
CA VAL A 18 10.51 -5.37 12.37
C VAL A 18 9.14 -5.42 11.71
N ASN A 19 8.32 -6.40 12.08
CA ASN A 19 6.90 -6.48 11.71
C ASN A 19 6.03 -6.75 12.94
N THR A 20 4.71 -6.80 12.74
CA THR A 20 3.79 -7.11 13.83
C THR A 20 3.79 -8.60 14.12
N GLU A 21 3.56 -8.99 15.38
CA GLU A 21 3.37 -10.41 15.78
C GLU A 21 2.29 -11.09 14.91
N TYR A 22 1.21 -10.38 14.58
CA TYR A 22 0.16 -10.86 13.68
C TYR A 22 0.68 -11.20 12.28
N ASN A 23 1.39 -10.27 11.63
CA ASN A 23 1.94 -10.50 10.29
C ASN A 23 3.04 -11.59 10.31
N HIS A 24 3.83 -11.65 11.37
CA HIS A 24 4.84 -12.68 11.55
C HIS A 24 4.20 -14.06 11.66
N ALA A 25 3.17 -14.22 12.49
CA ALA A 25 2.44 -15.46 12.65
C ALA A 25 1.81 -15.92 11.33
N ARG A 26 1.24 -15.00 10.54
CA ARG A 26 0.72 -15.29 9.20
C ARG A 26 1.79 -15.84 8.25
N LEU A 27 2.99 -15.24 8.23
CA LEU A 27 4.10 -15.75 7.42
C LEU A 27 4.49 -17.18 7.83
N VAL A 28 4.58 -17.43 9.13
CA VAL A 28 4.91 -18.76 9.67
C VAL A 28 3.83 -19.78 9.33
N ARG A 29 2.53 -19.44 9.44
CA ARG A 29 1.42 -20.34 9.07
C ARG A 29 1.37 -20.61 7.57
N ALA A 30 1.70 -19.61 6.74
CA ALA A 30 1.66 -19.75 5.29
C ALA A 30 2.84 -20.55 4.73
N TRP A 31 4.05 -20.35 5.27
CA TRP A 31 5.32 -20.81 4.66
C TRP A 31 6.27 -21.54 5.62
N GLY A 32 5.88 -21.72 6.88
CA GLY A 32 6.70 -22.34 7.91
C GLY A 32 7.71 -21.38 8.55
N ALA A 33 8.34 -21.83 9.63
CA ALA A 33 9.30 -21.03 10.40
C ALA A 33 10.52 -20.56 9.58
N ALA A 34 10.86 -21.27 8.51
CA ALA A 34 11.95 -20.89 7.61
C ALA A 34 11.74 -19.54 6.93
N ALA A 35 10.48 -19.10 6.75
CA ALA A 35 10.15 -17.83 6.10
C ALA A 35 10.61 -16.59 6.88
N VAL A 36 10.85 -16.75 8.18
CA VAL A 36 11.24 -15.69 9.12
C VAL A 36 12.56 -15.99 9.82
N ALA A 37 13.29 -17.03 9.38
CA ALA A 37 14.57 -17.43 9.96
C ALA A 37 15.67 -16.37 9.74
N GLY A 38 15.53 -15.53 8.71
CA GLY A 38 16.55 -14.58 8.30
C GLY A 38 17.74 -15.24 7.59
N VAL A 39 18.76 -14.44 7.31
CA VAL A 39 20.06 -14.84 6.74
C VAL A 39 21.17 -14.05 7.45
N PRO A 40 22.47 -14.38 7.30
CA PRO A 40 23.53 -13.58 7.89
C PRO A 40 23.40 -12.08 7.54
N GLY A 41 23.36 -11.23 8.56
CA GLY A 41 23.14 -9.79 8.42
C GLY A 41 21.70 -9.34 8.15
N PHE A 42 20.72 -10.26 8.08
CA PHE A 42 19.29 -9.92 7.94
C PHE A 42 18.45 -10.78 8.86
N ARG A 43 17.78 -10.17 9.83
CA ARG A 43 16.91 -10.87 10.79
C ARG A 43 15.53 -10.26 10.88
N PHE A 44 14.59 -11.04 11.38
CA PHE A 44 13.25 -10.57 11.71
C PHE A 44 13.13 -10.33 13.22
N ALA A 45 12.37 -9.30 13.59
CA ALA A 45 11.92 -9.08 14.94
C ALA A 45 10.44 -8.69 14.92
N THR A 46 9.76 -8.85 16.05
CA THR A 46 8.32 -8.58 16.16
C THR A 46 8.02 -7.60 17.27
N ILE A 47 6.95 -6.83 17.08
CA ILE A 47 6.28 -6.09 18.14
C ILE A 47 4.78 -6.38 18.10
N PRO A 48 4.06 -6.35 19.22
CA PRO A 48 2.59 -6.39 19.21
C PRO A 48 2.04 -5.14 18.52
N ASP A 49 0.94 -5.30 17.79
CA ASP A 49 0.21 -4.19 17.14
C ASP A 49 -0.90 -3.58 18.03
N GLY A 50 -1.10 -4.15 19.22
CA GLY A 50 -2.09 -3.74 20.21
C GLY A 50 -3.52 -4.19 19.94
N LEU A 51 -3.77 -4.92 18.84
CA LEU A 51 -5.08 -5.52 18.57
C LEU A 51 -5.21 -6.90 19.23
N PRO A 52 -6.43 -7.39 19.47
CA PRO A 52 -6.63 -8.76 19.94
C PRO A 52 -6.02 -9.78 18.97
N SER A 53 -5.40 -10.83 19.52
CA SER A 53 -4.87 -11.94 18.72
C SER A 53 -5.97 -12.58 17.88
N SER A 54 -5.70 -12.79 16.60
CA SER A 54 -6.55 -13.55 15.69
C SER A 54 -5.71 -14.46 14.80
N ASP A 55 -6.27 -15.62 14.47
CA ASP A 55 -5.73 -16.55 13.48
C ASP A 55 -6.34 -16.35 12.08
N ASP A 56 -7.12 -15.28 11.89
CA ASP A 56 -7.67 -14.95 10.59
C ASP A 56 -6.55 -14.66 9.58
N GLU A 57 -6.70 -15.16 8.36
CA GLU A 57 -5.75 -14.98 7.26
C GLU A 57 -6.18 -13.82 6.34
N VAL A 58 -6.62 -12.70 6.91
CA VAL A 58 -7.15 -11.53 6.18
C VAL A 58 -6.45 -10.24 6.59
N THR A 59 -6.79 -9.14 5.94
CA THR A 59 -6.33 -7.82 6.37
C THR A 59 -7.10 -7.40 7.63
N GLN A 60 -6.41 -7.00 8.70
CA GLN A 60 -7.04 -6.44 9.91
C GLN A 60 -7.81 -5.15 9.57
N ASP A 61 -8.77 -4.78 10.43
CA ASP A 61 -9.49 -3.51 10.28
C ASP A 61 -8.51 -2.32 10.30
N VAL A 62 -8.27 -1.73 9.12
CA VAL A 62 -7.23 -0.70 8.91
C VAL A 62 -7.40 0.49 9.86
N PRO A 63 -8.60 1.05 10.08
CA PRO A 63 -8.76 2.16 11.03
C PRO A 63 -8.39 1.76 12.47
N SER A 64 -8.81 0.59 12.94
CA SER A 64 -8.45 0.10 14.27
C SER A 64 -6.95 -0.15 14.40
N LEU A 65 -6.33 -0.71 13.35
CA LEU A 65 -4.89 -0.94 13.31
C LEU A 65 -4.10 0.38 13.36
N CYS A 66 -4.46 1.38 12.57
CA CYS A 66 -3.81 2.69 12.61
C CYS A 66 -3.87 3.31 14.01
N LYS A 67 -5.05 3.28 14.64
CA LYS A 67 -5.24 3.82 15.99
C LYS A 67 -4.42 3.05 17.02
N SER A 68 -4.51 1.72 17.00
CA SER A 68 -3.81 0.86 17.93
C SER A 68 -2.30 1.02 17.81
N THR A 69 -1.79 1.13 16.59
CA THR A 69 -0.37 1.31 16.32
C THR A 69 0.14 2.64 16.94
N GLU A 70 -0.59 3.73 16.72
CA GLU A 70 -0.28 5.04 17.30
C GLU A 70 -0.29 5.01 18.84
N GLU A 71 -1.28 4.36 19.45
CA GLU A 71 -1.46 4.36 20.91
C GLU A 71 -0.55 3.36 21.64
N THR A 72 -0.12 2.27 20.98
CA THR A 72 0.44 1.11 21.70
C THR A 72 1.83 0.68 21.23
N CYS A 73 2.27 0.96 20.00
CA CYS A 73 3.51 0.38 19.46
C CYS A 73 4.79 1.06 19.98
N LEU A 74 4.72 2.30 20.45
CA LEU A 74 5.89 3.05 20.92
C LEU A 74 6.63 2.35 22.08
N GLY A 75 5.91 1.90 23.10
CA GLY A 75 6.49 1.22 24.26
C GLY A 75 7.20 -0.10 23.91
N PRO A 76 6.53 -1.04 23.21
CA PRO A 76 7.17 -2.24 22.68
C PRO A 76 8.37 -1.96 21.77
N PHE A 77 8.28 -0.97 20.88
CA PHE A 77 9.38 -0.63 20.00
C PHE A 77 10.61 -0.08 20.75
N ARG A 78 10.39 0.76 21.78
CA ARG A 78 11.47 1.19 22.70
C ARG A 78 12.17 0.01 23.38
N ARG A 79 11.40 -0.98 23.87
CA ARG A 79 11.97 -2.20 24.47
C ARG A 79 12.79 -2.99 23.46
N LEU A 80 12.28 -3.18 22.25
CA LEU A 80 13.00 -3.86 21.19
C LEU A 80 14.33 -3.16 20.87
N LEU A 81 14.34 -1.83 20.74
CA LEU A 81 15.59 -1.07 20.50
C LEU A 81 16.59 -1.25 21.65
N ALA A 82 16.12 -1.25 22.90
CA ALA A 82 16.98 -1.49 24.06
C ALA A 82 17.56 -2.92 24.07
N GLU A 83 16.75 -3.92 23.72
CA GLU A 83 17.20 -5.31 23.57
C GLU A 83 18.24 -5.46 22.47
N LEU A 84 17.98 -4.90 21.29
CA LEU A 84 18.90 -4.93 20.14
C LEU A 84 20.25 -4.28 20.45
N ASN A 85 20.25 -3.21 21.24
CA ASN A 85 21.46 -2.52 21.69
C ASN A 85 22.14 -3.19 22.91
N GLY A 86 21.56 -4.26 23.45
CA GLY A 86 22.12 -5.00 24.58
C GLY A 86 23.41 -5.73 24.20
N PRO A 87 24.44 -5.75 25.06
CA PRO A 87 25.74 -6.37 24.77
C PRO A 87 25.66 -7.90 24.59
N ALA A 88 24.57 -8.53 25.03
CA ALA A 88 24.35 -9.97 24.96
C ALA A 88 23.84 -10.47 23.60
N THR A 89 23.49 -9.57 22.67
CA THR A 89 22.89 -9.97 21.38
C THR A 89 23.92 -10.49 20.38
N GLY A 90 25.21 -10.17 20.56
CA GLY A 90 26.26 -10.51 19.59
C GLY A 90 26.12 -9.76 18.25
N HIS A 91 25.36 -8.66 18.23
CA HIS A 91 25.07 -7.89 17.03
C HIS A 91 25.55 -6.43 17.15
N PRO A 92 25.80 -5.74 16.03
CA PRO A 92 26.08 -4.32 16.05
C PRO A 92 24.91 -3.52 16.66
N PRO A 93 25.20 -2.43 17.39
CA PRO A 93 24.15 -1.54 17.89
C PRO A 93 23.38 -0.91 16.72
N VAL A 94 22.12 -0.56 16.98
CA VAL A 94 21.27 0.14 16.01
C VAL A 94 21.84 1.53 15.74
N THR A 95 22.06 1.83 14.47
CA THR A 95 22.65 3.11 14.01
C THR A 95 21.69 3.97 13.20
N CYS A 96 20.54 3.42 12.78
CA CYS A 96 19.51 4.13 12.01
C CYS A 96 18.17 3.39 12.12
N VAL A 97 17.07 4.15 12.07
CA VAL A 97 15.71 3.60 11.94
C VAL A 97 15.16 3.99 10.58
N VAL A 98 14.73 3.00 9.80
CA VAL A 98 13.97 3.19 8.55
C VAL A 98 12.56 2.66 8.78
N ALA A 99 11.55 3.49 8.62
CA ALA A 99 10.17 3.11 8.93
C ALA A 99 9.17 3.66 7.91
N ASP A 100 8.07 2.92 7.72
CA ASP A 100 6.93 3.40 6.94
C ASP A 100 6.36 4.68 7.58
N ALA A 101 5.92 5.63 6.76
CA ALA A 101 5.37 6.90 7.21
C ALA A 101 4.15 6.75 8.14
N LEU A 102 3.40 5.66 8.05
CA LEU A 102 2.27 5.35 8.94
C LEU A 102 2.73 4.81 10.32
N MET A 103 4.00 4.43 10.47
CA MET A 103 4.60 3.90 11.69
C MET A 103 5.38 5.01 12.43
N ASP A 104 4.84 6.21 12.47
CA ASP A 104 5.53 7.44 12.88
C ASP A 104 5.93 7.49 14.36
N PHE A 105 5.33 6.65 15.22
CA PHE A 105 5.78 6.41 16.60
C PHE A 105 7.27 6.05 16.67
N SER A 106 7.80 5.38 15.65
CA SER A 106 9.21 4.96 15.60
C SER A 106 10.18 6.15 15.50
N MET A 107 9.72 7.30 15.01
CA MET A 107 10.49 8.54 14.96
C MET A 107 10.80 9.06 16.37
N GLU A 108 9.83 8.98 17.30
CA GLU A 108 10.03 9.40 18.69
C GLU A 108 11.09 8.54 19.37
N ALA A 109 10.99 7.22 19.21
CA ALA A 109 11.98 6.28 19.76
C ALA A 109 13.38 6.47 19.16
N ALA A 110 13.49 6.74 17.85
CA ALA A 110 14.76 7.05 17.21
C ALA A 110 15.38 8.33 17.78
N LYS A 111 14.56 9.38 17.97
CA LYS A 111 14.99 10.68 18.51
C LYS A 111 15.53 10.58 19.93
N GLU A 112 14.89 9.79 20.79
CA GLU A 112 15.34 9.56 22.17
C GLU A 112 16.74 8.93 22.26
N LEU A 113 17.09 8.12 21.27
CA LEU A 113 18.39 7.48 21.16
C LEU A 113 19.39 8.28 20.30
N GLY A 114 18.99 9.46 19.79
CA GLY A 114 19.81 10.27 18.90
C GLY A 114 20.11 9.61 17.55
N LEU A 115 19.25 8.69 17.10
CA LEU A 115 19.41 7.95 15.85
C LEU A 115 18.86 8.73 14.64
N PRO A 116 19.53 8.68 13.48
CA PRO A 116 18.94 9.09 12.22
C PRO A 116 17.66 8.31 11.93
N TYR A 117 16.62 9.04 11.51
CA TYR A 117 15.33 8.48 11.14
C TYR A 117 15.06 8.73 9.66
N VAL A 118 14.88 7.66 8.89
CA VAL A 118 14.55 7.73 7.46
C VAL A 118 13.12 7.24 7.26
N GLN A 119 12.29 8.09 6.67
CA GLN A 119 10.89 7.76 6.43
C GLN A 119 10.73 7.12 5.05
N LEU A 120 10.06 5.98 4.95
CA LEU A 120 9.59 5.43 3.69
C LEU A 120 8.14 5.87 3.46
N TRP A 121 7.91 6.61 2.38
CA TRP A 121 6.58 6.84 1.85
C TRP A 121 6.24 5.74 0.84
N THR A 122 5.20 4.95 1.13
CA THR A 122 4.85 3.75 0.35
C THR A 122 3.88 4.01 -0.80
N SER A 123 3.52 5.26 -1.03
CA SER A 123 2.76 5.71 -2.19
C SER A 123 3.60 6.61 -3.13
N SER A 124 2.96 7.23 -4.11
CA SER A 124 3.52 8.19 -5.07
C SER A 124 4.00 9.47 -4.39
N ALA A 125 4.98 10.15 -5.01
CA ALA A 125 5.38 11.47 -4.52
C ALA A 125 4.23 12.48 -4.65
N ILE A 126 3.41 12.38 -5.71
CA ILE A 126 2.32 13.32 -5.95
C ILE A 126 1.21 13.21 -4.90
N SER A 127 0.91 11.99 -4.43
CA SER A 127 -0.04 11.80 -3.34
C SER A 127 0.48 12.42 -2.04
N PHE A 128 1.78 12.31 -1.75
CA PHE A 128 2.39 12.94 -0.57
C PHE A 128 2.18 14.46 -0.58
N VAL A 129 2.48 15.11 -1.72
CA VAL A 129 2.22 16.54 -1.88
C VAL A 129 0.72 16.85 -1.73
N GLY A 130 -0.16 16.00 -2.25
CA GLY A 130 -1.61 16.10 -2.05
C GLY A 130 -2.01 16.10 -0.57
N TYR A 131 -1.38 15.26 0.25
CA TYR A 131 -1.59 15.24 1.71
C TYR A 131 -1.06 16.51 2.40
N CYS A 132 0.10 17.04 2.00
CA CYS A 132 0.64 18.30 2.54
C CYS A 132 -0.34 19.47 2.42
N HIS A 133 -1.17 19.47 1.36
CA HIS A 133 -2.11 20.55 1.07
C HIS A 133 -3.48 20.39 1.72
N TYR A 134 -3.69 19.41 2.60
CA TYR A 134 -4.95 19.26 3.32
C TYR A 134 -5.34 20.52 4.11
N ARG A 135 -4.38 21.20 4.76
CA ARG A 135 -4.64 22.47 5.47
C ARG A 135 -5.14 23.56 4.52
N LEU A 136 -4.50 23.70 3.37
CA LEU A 136 -4.90 24.65 2.32
C LEU A 136 -6.36 24.42 1.88
N LEU A 137 -6.76 23.15 1.70
CA LEU A 137 -8.13 22.80 1.31
C LEU A 137 -9.15 23.12 2.42
N PHE A 138 -8.75 23.01 3.69
CA PHE A 138 -9.59 23.41 4.82
C PHE A 138 -9.74 24.92 4.93
N GLU A 139 -8.65 25.67 4.78
CA GLU A 139 -8.66 27.14 4.84
C GLU A 139 -9.49 27.76 3.72
N ARG A 140 -9.47 27.14 2.53
CA ARG A 140 -10.30 27.55 1.39
C ARG A 140 -11.76 27.07 1.49
N GLY A 141 -12.12 26.34 2.54
CA GLY A 141 -13.48 25.86 2.76
C GLY A 141 -13.94 24.76 1.79
N LEU A 142 -13.01 24.16 1.03
CA LEU A 142 -13.30 23.05 0.13
C LEU A 142 -13.51 21.73 0.88
N ALA A 143 -12.93 21.63 2.08
CA ALA A 143 -13.04 20.49 2.97
C ALA A 143 -13.11 20.95 4.45
N PRO A 144 -13.47 20.06 5.40
CA PRO A 144 -14.10 18.76 5.16
C PRO A 144 -15.50 18.93 4.57
N ILE A 145 -15.95 17.94 3.81
CA ILE A 145 -17.30 17.91 3.25
C ILE A 145 -18.32 17.84 4.38
N LYS A 146 -19.35 18.69 4.30
CA LYS A 146 -20.40 18.81 5.32
C LYS A 146 -21.57 17.87 5.06
N ASP A 147 -21.92 17.66 3.79
CA ASP A 147 -23.02 16.80 3.35
C ASP A 147 -22.60 16.00 2.10
N VAL A 148 -22.95 14.71 2.02
CA VAL A 148 -22.64 13.87 0.85
C VAL A 148 -23.25 14.47 -0.41
N LYS A 149 -24.38 15.17 -0.27
CA LYS A 149 -25.04 15.87 -1.38
C LYS A 149 -24.16 16.95 -2.03
N GLN A 150 -23.13 17.43 -1.33
CA GLN A 150 -22.15 18.38 -1.87
C GLN A 150 -21.19 17.71 -2.86
N LEU A 151 -21.02 16.38 -2.82
CA LEU A 151 -20.14 15.63 -3.71
C LEU A 151 -20.76 15.41 -5.10
N THR A 152 -21.14 16.48 -5.77
CA THR A 152 -21.51 16.44 -7.18
C THR A 152 -20.25 16.41 -8.05
N ASP A 153 -20.38 15.96 -9.31
CA ASP A 153 -19.28 16.03 -10.27
C ASP A 153 -18.75 17.46 -10.43
N GLU A 154 -19.66 18.43 -10.49
CA GLU A 154 -19.33 19.87 -10.56
C GLU A 154 -18.47 20.32 -9.37
N TYR A 155 -18.85 19.93 -8.14
CA TYR A 155 -18.07 20.29 -6.95
C TYR A 155 -16.71 19.59 -6.93
N LEU A 156 -16.68 18.32 -7.29
CA LEU A 156 -15.46 17.52 -7.41
C LEU A 156 -14.52 18.06 -8.49
N ASP A 157 -15.05 18.65 -9.57
CA ASP A 157 -14.29 19.30 -10.63
C ASP A 157 -13.87 20.75 -10.32
N THR A 158 -14.17 21.27 -9.12
CA THR A 158 -13.72 22.60 -8.69
C THR A 158 -12.20 22.70 -8.82
N PRO A 159 -11.67 23.64 -9.63
CA PRO A 159 -10.23 23.87 -9.74
C PRO A 159 -9.64 24.29 -8.40
N VAL A 160 -8.48 23.74 -8.06
CA VAL A 160 -7.70 24.17 -6.90
C VAL A 160 -6.43 24.83 -7.42
N GLU A 161 -6.53 26.14 -7.65
CA GLU A 161 -5.45 26.96 -8.21
C GLU A 161 -4.36 27.25 -7.16
N ASP A 162 -3.17 27.65 -7.60
CA ASP A 162 -2.07 28.07 -6.71
C ASP A 162 -1.72 27.05 -5.62
N VAL A 163 -1.58 25.78 -6.00
CA VAL A 163 -1.16 24.70 -5.10
C VAL A 163 0.32 24.42 -5.32
N PRO A 164 1.21 24.79 -4.38
CA PRO A 164 2.64 24.59 -4.58
C PRO A 164 3.00 23.13 -4.87
N GLY A 165 3.67 22.89 -6.00
CA GLY A 165 4.09 21.55 -6.41
C GLY A 165 3.07 20.73 -7.18
N LEU A 166 1.84 21.23 -7.35
CA LEU A 166 0.80 20.57 -8.13
C LEU A 166 0.24 21.51 -9.19
N ARG A 167 -0.07 20.98 -10.38
CA ARG A 167 -0.58 21.76 -11.51
C ARG A 167 -1.90 21.17 -11.99
N ASN A 168 -2.83 22.02 -12.40
CA ASN A 168 -4.14 21.63 -12.96
C ASN A 168 -4.94 20.69 -12.06
N MET A 169 -4.81 20.85 -10.74
CA MET A 169 -5.53 20.02 -9.78
C MET A 169 -6.99 20.46 -9.67
N ARG A 170 -7.88 19.49 -9.59
CA ARG A 170 -9.26 19.67 -9.14
C ARG A 170 -9.40 19.13 -7.73
N PHE A 171 -10.49 19.50 -7.06
CA PHE A 171 -10.76 18.96 -5.74
C PHE A 171 -10.81 17.42 -5.74
N ARG A 172 -11.24 16.79 -6.84
CA ARG A 172 -11.27 15.33 -7.05
C ARG A 172 -9.92 14.64 -7.20
N ASP A 173 -8.85 15.38 -7.45
CA ASP A 173 -7.52 14.81 -7.68
C ASP A 173 -6.70 14.70 -6.36
N PHE A 174 -7.17 15.29 -5.26
CA PHE A 174 -6.53 15.13 -3.93
C PHE A 174 -6.86 13.78 -3.28
N PRO A 175 -6.12 13.32 -2.26
CA PRO A 175 -6.49 12.09 -1.60
C PRO A 175 -7.84 12.20 -0.87
N THR A 176 -8.68 11.18 -0.99
CA THR A 176 -10.13 11.20 -0.68
C THR A 176 -10.49 11.24 0.81
N PHE A 177 -9.52 11.17 1.73
CA PHE A 177 -9.76 11.23 3.19
C PHE A 177 -10.30 12.58 3.71
N ILE A 178 -10.61 13.52 2.82
CA ILE A 178 -11.27 14.79 3.14
C ILE A 178 -12.70 14.87 2.58
N ARG A 179 -13.16 13.85 1.84
CA ARG A 179 -14.40 13.86 1.06
C ARG A 179 -15.62 13.22 1.73
N SER A 180 -15.52 12.58 2.89
CA SER A 180 -16.68 11.91 3.52
C SER A 180 -17.24 12.68 4.72
N PRO A 181 -18.55 12.98 4.72
CA PRO A 181 -19.27 13.45 5.90
C PRO A 181 -19.84 12.31 6.77
N ALA A 182 -19.74 11.05 6.33
CA ALA A 182 -20.43 9.92 6.98
C ALA A 182 -19.74 9.38 8.26
N PRO A 183 -20.48 9.11 9.36
CA PRO A 183 -20.00 8.57 10.64
C PRO A 183 -19.23 7.24 10.63
N ARG A 184 -19.25 6.47 9.53
CA ARG A 184 -18.56 5.16 9.44
C ARG A 184 -17.18 5.24 8.80
N LEU A 185 -17.03 6.08 7.78
CA LEU A 185 -15.69 6.50 7.32
C LEU A 185 -15.09 7.50 8.32
N ARG A 186 -15.91 8.18 9.12
CA ARG A 186 -15.51 9.03 10.25
C ARG A 186 -14.48 8.40 11.20
N ASN A 187 -14.40 7.08 11.35
CA ASN A 187 -13.33 6.44 12.15
C ASN A 187 -11.97 6.46 11.42
N MET A 188 -11.94 6.13 10.13
CA MET A 188 -10.76 6.34 9.28
C MET A 188 -10.43 7.85 9.21
N PHE A 189 -11.44 8.72 9.15
CA PHE A 189 -11.28 10.18 9.10
C PHE A 189 -11.02 10.84 10.47
N TRP A 190 -11.08 10.16 11.62
CA TRP A 190 -10.65 10.69 12.92
C TRP A 190 -9.33 10.10 13.39
N THR A 191 -8.97 8.91 12.89
CA THR A 191 -7.66 8.31 13.15
C THR A 191 -6.65 8.68 12.05
N VAL A 192 -7.05 8.55 10.77
CA VAL A 192 -6.17 8.79 9.60
C VAL A 192 -6.20 10.24 9.12
N ARG A 193 -7.20 11.09 9.48
CA ARG A 193 -7.15 12.53 9.13
C ARG A 193 -6.19 13.32 10.02
N PRO A 194 -6.22 13.20 11.36
CA PRO A 194 -5.13 13.73 12.18
C PRO A 194 -3.83 13.02 11.82
N GLY A 195 -3.86 11.70 11.63
CA GLY A 195 -2.71 10.89 11.19
C GLY A 195 -2.04 11.42 9.93
N SER A 196 -2.72 11.56 8.79
CA SER A 196 -2.12 12.00 7.51
C SER A 196 -1.58 13.42 7.53
N VAL A 197 -2.32 14.37 8.13
CA VAL A 197 -1.85 15.74 8.34
C VAL A 197 -0.63 15.75 9.27
N THR A 198 -0.70 15.00 10.37
CA THR A 198 0.40 14.87 11.34
C THR A 198 1.62 14.17 10.72
N ILE A 199 1.42 13.17 9.87
CA ILE A 199 2.49 12.42 9.21
C ILE A 199 3.28 13.35 8.31
N THR A 200 2.60 14.11 7.43
CA THR A 200 3.27 15.06 6.54
C THR A 200 3.98 16.19 7.31
N GLU A 201 3.41 16.65 8.43
CA GLU A 201 4.07 17.64 9.30
C GLU A 201 5.28 17.06 10.04
N ARG A 202 5.19 15.82 10.52
CA ARG A 202 6.27 15.11 11.21
C ARG A 202 7.40 14.73 10.26
N SER A 203 7.11 14.52 8.96
CA SER A 203 8.12 14.21 7.94
C SER A 203 9.26 15.23 7.89
N VAL A 204 9.02 16.49 8.25
CA VAL A 204 10.05 17.54 8.38
C VAL A 204 11.15 17.15 9.39
N GLY A 205 10.81 16.36 10.40
CA GLY A 205 11.74 15.87 11.42
C GLY A 205 12.57 14.66 11.00
N ALA A 206 12.30 14.05 9.84
CA ALA A 206 13.08 12.93 9.34
C ALA A 206 14.42 13.41 8.75
N SER A 207 15.45 12.57 8.82
CA SER A 207 16.76 12.83 8.21
C SER A 207 16.71 12.73 6.68
N ALA A 208 15.83 11.86 6.16
CA ALA A 208 15.60 11.65 4.74
C ALA A 208 14.22 11.01 4.51
N MET A 209 13.73 11.11 3.28
CA MET A 209 12.56 10.39 2.80
C MET A 209 12.94 9.48 1.65
N ILE A 210 12.38 8.28 1.63
CA ILE A 210 12.50 7.32 0.53
C ILE A 210 11.12 7.22 -0.13
N VAL A 211 11.09 7.22 -1.47
CA VAL A 211 9.88 7.02 -2.27
C VAL A 211 10.16 6.00 -3.36
N ASN A 212 9.27 5.02 -3.53
CA ASN A 212 9.33 4.09 -4.66
C ASN A 212 8.81 4.79 -5.93
N THR A 213 9.64 5.65 -6.52
CA THR A 213 9.38 6.36 -7.78
C THR A 213 10.69 6.64 -8.49
N PHE A 214 10.66 7.25 -9.68
CA PHE A 214 11.84 7.58 -10.47
C PHE A 214 11.72 8.94 -11.16
N GLY A 215 12.87 9.51 -11.53
CA GLY A 215 12.97 10.90 -12.00
C GLY A 215 12.13 11.20 -13.23
N ASP A 216 12.10 10.30 -14.22
CA ASP A 216 11.32 10.51 -15.44
C ASP A 216 9.80 10.51 -15.20
N LEU A 217 9.33 9.92 -14.09
CA LEU A 217 7.90 9.88 -13.73
C LEU A 217 7.48 11.03 -12.81
N GLU A 218 8.23 11.25 -11.73
CA GLU A 218 7.84 12.19 -10.67
C GLU A 218 8.95 13.18 -10.26
N GLY A 219 9.98 13.39 -11.10
CA GLY A 219 11.12 14.25 -10.77
C GLY A 219 10.75 15.69 -10.38
N GLU A 220 9.80 16.31 -11.09
CA GLU A 220 9.28 17.65 -10.74
C GLU A 220 8.57 17.65 -9.38
N VAL A 221 7.83 16.58 -9.09
CA VAL A 221 7.07 16.43 -7.84
C VAL A 221 8.02 16.17 -6.67
N VAL A 222 9.05 15.36 -6.85
CA VAL A 222 10.12 15.15 -5.88
C VAL A 222 10.79 16.47 -5.51
N ALA A 223 11.16 17.28 -6.52
CA ALA A 223 11.72 18.60 -6.29
C ALA A 223 10.75 19.53 -5.55
N ALA A 224 9.46 19.47 -5.88
CA ALA A 224 8.43 20.23 -5.19
C ALA A 224 8.24 19.81 -3.72
N THR A 225 8.31 18.51 -3.42
CA THR A 225 8.27 17.98 -2.05
C THR A 225 9.41 18.56 -1.22
N GLU A 226 10.64 18.59 -1.74
CA GLU A 226 11.78 19.22 -1.07
C GLU A 226 11.59 20.73 -0.91
N ALA A 227 11.04 21.42 -1.92
CA ALA A 227 10.73 22.85 -1.85
C ALA A 227 9.64 23.20 -0.82
N LEU A 228 8.78 22.24 -0.46
CA LEU A 228 7.80 22.35 0.63
C LEU A 228 8.42 22.21 2.04
N GLY A 229 9.74 22.05 2.14
CA GLY A 229 10.45 21.94 3.41
C GLY A 229 10.56 20.51 3.94
N MET A 230 10.27 19.51 3.11
CA MET A 230 10.54 18.11 3.44
C MET A 230 12.04 17.80 3.36
N PRO A 231 12.53 16.78 4.06
CA PRO A 231 13.93 16.37 3.97
C PRO A 231 14.26 15.83 2.58
N LYS A 232 15.55 15.59 2.33
CA LYS A 232 16.04 15.03 1.06
C LYS A 232 15.24 13.78 0.69
N VAL A 233 14.71 13.79 -0.53
CA VAL A 233 13.90 12.69 -1.07
C VAL A 233 14.76 11.82 -1.98
N TYR A 234 14.80 10.53 -1.68
CA TYR A 234 15.46 9.50 -2.46
C TYR A 234 14.42 8.70 -3.25
N ALA A 235 14.34 8.96 -4.55
CA ALA A 235 13.56 8.17 -5.49
C ALA A 235 14.34 6.90 -5.86
N ILE A 236 13.91 5.75 -5.32
CA ILE A 236 14.63 4.46 -5.44
C ILE A 236 13.92 3.45 -6.36
N GLY A 237 12.88 3.89 -7.06
CA GLY A 237 12.05 3.07 -7.90
C GLY A 237 12.55 2.95 -9.34
N PRO A 238 11.85 2.13 -10.17
CA PRO A 238 10.75 1.26 -9.75
C PRO A 238 11.28 -0.02 -9.08
N LEU A 239 10.89 -0.24 -7.82
CA LEU A 239 11.30 -1.41 -7.04
C LEU A 239 11.04 -2.76 -7.74
N PRO A 240 9.94 -2.97 -8.50
CA PRO A 240 9.73 -4.22 -9.24
C PRO A 240 10.87 -4.62 -10.17
N LEU A 241 11.67 -3.68 -10.69
CA LEU A 241 12.80 -3.95 -11.57
C LEU A 241 14.16 -3.95 -10.85
N LEU A 242 14.25 -3.26 -9.72
CA LEU A 242 15.52 -2.98 -9.04
C LEU A 242 15.74 -3.81 -7.77
N ALA A 243 14.65 -4.28 -7.15
CA ALA A 243 14.75 -5.08 -5.94
C ALA A 243 15.49 -6.40 -6.25
N PRO A 244 16.53 -6.74 -5.46
CA PRO A 244 17.29 -7.96 -5.70
C PRO A 244 16.40 -9.18 -5.53
N SER A 245 16.61 -10.18 -6.39
CA SER A 245 16.00 -11.50 -6.19
C SER A 245 16.54 -12.08 -4.89
N SER A 246 15.69 -12.19 -3.88
CA SER A 246 16.07 -12.73 -2.57
C SER A 246 15.15 -13.86 -2.15
N ASN A 247 15.67 -14.75 -1.32
CA ASN A 247 14.85 -15.77 -0.64
C ASN A 247 14.00 -15.18 0.49
N ILE A 248 14.12 -13.88 0.76
CA ILE A 248 13.38 -13.16 1.78
C ILE A 248 12.10 -12.63 1.13
N SER A 249 10.95 -13.10 1.59
CA SER A 249 9.67 -12.77 0.96
C SER A 249 8.56 -12.62 2.01
N MET A 250 7.89 -11.47 2.01
CA MET A 250 6.69 -11.21 2.82
C MET A 250 5.41 -11.42 2.01
N ARG A 251 5.21 -12.64 1.52
CA ARG A 251 3.95 -13.02 0.86
C ARG A 251 2.96 -13.47 1.92
N LEU A 252 2.07 -12.59 2.37
CA LEU A 252 1.08 -12.95 3.40
C LEU A 252 0.00 -13.93 2.89
N TRP A 253 -0.09 -14.12 1.57
CA TRP A 253 -1.13 -14.92 0.93
C TRP A 253 -0.53 -16.08 0.14
N LYS A 254 -1.18 -17.26 0.23
CA LYS A 254 -0.81 -18.44 -0.56
C LYS A 254 -1.19 -18.22 -2.02
N GLN A 255 -0.22 -18.34 -2.92
CA GLN A 255 -0.44 -18.19 -4.36
C GLN A 255 -1.11 -19.44 -4.94
N GLN A 256 -2.06 -19.24 -5.85
CA GLN A 256 -2.61 -20.30 -6.68
C GLN A 256 -1.92 -20.33 -8.05
N GLY A 257 -1.94 -21.49 -8.71
CA GLY A 257 -1.35 -21.68 -10.03
C GLY A 257 -2.16 -21.02 -11.14
N CYS A 258 -2.09 -19.69 -11.25
CA CYS A 258 -2.73 -18.93 -12.34
C CYS A 258 -1.87 -18.81 -13.60
N LEU A 259 -0.54 -18.87 -13.45
CA LEU A 259 0.40 -18.74 -14.58
C LEU A 259 0.22 -19.83 -15.64
N PRO A 260 0.01 -21.12 -15.29
CA PRO A 260 -0.25 -22.15 -16.29
C PRO A 260 -1.50 -21.87 -17.13
N TRP A 261 -2.54 -21.23 -16.55
CA TRP A 261 -3.75 -20.89 -17.30
C TRP A 261 -3.53 -19.78 -18.33
N LEU A 262 -2.57 -18.89 -18.09
CA LEU A 262 -2.17 -17.86 -19.05
C LEU A 262 -1.38 -18.43 -20.24
N HIS A 263 -0.78 -19.61 -20.10
CA HIS A 263 -0.04 -20.24 -21.19
C HIS A 263 -0.99 -20.61 -22.34
N GLY A 264 -0.55 -20.35 -23.57
CA GLY A 264 -1.35 -20.61 -24.78
C GLY A 264 -2.42 -19.57 -25.09
N LYS A 265 -2.63 -18.57 -24.24
CA LYS A 265 -3.48 -17.40 -24.57
C LYS A 265 -2.73 -16.47 -25.53
N ALA A 266 -3.48 -15.83 -26.43
CA ALA A 266 -2.89 -14.89 -27.38
C ALA A 266 -2.31 -13.65 -26.67
N ARG A 267 -1.26 -13.05 -27.25
CA ARG A 267 -0.61 -11.84 -26.71
C ARG A 267 -1.64 -10.72 -26.53
N GLY A 268 -1.66 -10.08 -25.36
CA GLY A 268 -2.56 -8.98 -25.05
C GLY A 268 -4.06 -9.31 -25.07
N SER A 269 -4.43 -10.59 -24.95
CA SER A 269 -5.83 -11.06 -25.06
C SER A 269 -6.57 -11.18 -23.72
N VAL A 270 -5.83 -11.13 -22.60
CA VAL A 270 -6.35 -11.38 -21.25
C VAL A 270 -6.48 -10.05 -20.48
N VAL A 271 -7.64 -9.86 -19.85
CA VAL A 271 -7.87 -8.81 -18.85
C VAL A 271 -7.51 -9.36 -17.48
N TYR A 272 -6.51 -8.79 -16.83
CA TYR A 272 -6.22 -9.08 -15.43
C TYR A 272 -7.05 -8.17 -14.53
N VAL A 273 -7.63 -8.71 -13.46
CA VAL A 273 -8.49 -7.96 -12.54
C VAL A 273 -8.05 -8.22 -11.10
N ASN A 274 -7.67 -7.16 -10.39
CA ASN A 274 -7.35 -7.22 -8.97
C ASN A 274 -7.58 -5.88 -8.28
N PHE A 275 -8.26 -5.90 -7.12
CA PHE A 275 -8.56 -4.72 -6.31
C PHE A 275 -7.76 -4.72 -4.99
N GLY A 276 -6.55 -5.31 -5.01
CA GLY A 276 -5.60 -5.27 -3.91
C GLY A 276 -6.02 -6.10 -2.69
N SER A 277 -5.55 -5.70 -1.52
CA SER A 277 -5.76 -6.40 -0.23
C SER A 277 -6.63 -5.63 0.76
N ILE A 278 -7.04 -4.40 0.44
CA ILE A 278 -7.79 -3.51 1.34
C ILE A 278 -9.16 -3.12 0.76
N THR A 279 -9.23 -2.79 -0.53
CA THR A 279 -10.47 -2.32 -1.16
C THR A 279 -11.56 -3.38 -1.08
N VAL A 280 -12.73 -3.01 -0.56
CA VAL A 280 -13.91 -3.87 -0.47
C VAL A 280 -15.01 -3.36 -1.37
N MET A 281 -15.88 -4.25 -1.83
CA MET A 281 -17.05 -3.90 -2.61
C MET A 281 -18.32 -4.51 -2.02
N ASN A 282 -19.46 -3.96 -2.42
CA ASN A 282 -20.75 -4.58 -2.12
C ASN A 282 -21.10 -5.65 -3.18
N ASN A 283 -22.09 -6.50 -2.88
CA ASN A 283 -22.50 -7.57 -3.80
C ASN A 283 -22.98 -7.04 -5.16
N GLN A 284 -23.64 -5.89 -5.19
CA GLN A 284 -24.11 -5.30 -6.45
C GLN A 284 -22.94 -4.93 -7.36
N GLN A 285 -21.90 -4.28 -6.82
CA GLN A 285 -20.67 -3.96 -7.55
C GLN A 285 -19.97 -5.22 -8.04
N LEU A 286 -19.87 -6.26 -7.20
CA LEU A 286 -19.30 -7.56 -7.60
C LEU A 286 -20.05 -8.14 -8.81
N VAL A 287 -21.38 -8.13 -8.77
CA VAL A 287 -22.24 -8.63 -9.84
C VAL A 287 -22.09 -7.80 -11.13
N GLU A 288 -22.01 -6.48 -11.02
CA GLU A 288 -21.77 -5.60 -12.18
C GLU A 288 -20.40 -5.87 -12.84
N PHE A 289 -19.33 -6.03 -12.04
CA PHE A 289 -18.02 -6.41 -12.58
C PHE A 289 -18.06 -7.79 -13.25
N ALA A 290 -18.71 -8.77 -12.63
CA ALA A 290 -18.88 -10.09 -13.21
C ALA A 290 -19.58 -10.04 -14.58
N TRP A 291 -20.71 -9.33 -14.68
CA TRP A 291 -21.42 -9.20 -15.94
C TRP A 291 -20.68 -8.35 -16.97
N GLY A 292 -19.94 -7.32 -16.54
CA GLY A 292 -19.05 -6.55 -17.40
C GLY A 292 -17.98 -7.43 -18.04
N LEU A 293 -17.32 -8.28 -17.25
CA LEU A 293 -16.32 -9.23 -17.74
C LEU A 293 -16.95 -10.27 -18.68
N ALA A 294 -18.09 -10.85 -18.31
CA ALA A 294 -18.78 -11.84 -19.14
C ALA A 294 -19.16 -11.27 -20.51
N LYS A 295 -19.75 -10.05 -20.54
CA LYS A 295 -20.19 -9.36 -21.76
C LYS A 295 -19.04 -8.80 -22.60
N SER A 296 -17.86 -8.58 -22.02
CA SER A 296 -16.68 -8.16 -22.77
C SER A 296 -16.23 -9.17 -23.82
N GLY A 297 -16.59 -10.45 -23.64
CA GLY A 297 -16.14 -11.56 -24.49
C GLY A 297 -14.63 -11.84 -24.43
N ARG A 298 -13.90 -11.18 -23.52
CA ARG A 298 -12.45 -11.34 -23.37
C ARG A 298 -12.11 -12.48 -22.41
N HIS A 299 -10.90 -13.01 -22.58
CA HIS A 299 -10.33 -13.84 -21.53
C HIS A 299 -10.04 -12.97 -20.30
N PHE A 300 -10.25 -13.49 -19.11
CA PHE A 300 -9.92 -12.75 -17.89
C PHE A 300 -9.37 -13.64 -16.78
N LEU A 301 -8.46 -13.07 -16.00
CA LEU A 301 -8.00 -13.61 -14.72
C LEU A 301 -8.44 -12.64 -13.63
N TRP A 302 -9.34 -13.08 -12.75
CA TRP A 302 -9.88 -12.26 -11.67
C TRP A 302 -9.50 -12.80 -10.31
N ILE A 303 -8.81 -11.97 -9.52
CA ILE A 303 -8.48 -12.26 -8.13
C ILE A 303 -9.62 -11.82 -7.22
N ILE A 304 -10.25 -12.79 -6.55
CA ILE A 304 -11.31 -12.57 -5.57
C ILE A 304 -10.86 -13.16 -4.24
N ARG A 305 -10.41 -12.28 -3.34
CA ARG A 305 -10.07 -12.65 -1.97
C ARG A 305 -11.32 -12.92 -1.12
N PRO A 306 -11.25 -13.78 -0.08
CA PRO A 306 -12.42 -14.15 0.73
C PRO A 306 -13.15 -12.95 1.37
N ASP A 307 -12.40 -11.91 1.72
CA ASP A 307 -12.86 -10.67 2.37
C ASP A 307 -13.18 -9.53 1.39
N LEU A 308 -13.19 -9.78 0.07
CA LEU A 308 -13.45 -8.74 -0.93
C LEU A 308 -14.86 -8.14 -0.83
N VAL A 309 -15.83 -8.96 -0.42
CA VAL A 309 -17.21 -8.55 -0.22
C VAL A 309 -17.44 -8.19 1.24
N LYS A 310 -17.99 -7.00 1.47
CA LYS A 310 -18.24 -6.51 2.83
C LYS A 310 -19.23 -7.41 3.59
N GLY A 311 -18.73 -8.07 4.64
CA GLY A 311 -19.53 -8.82 5.61
C GLY A 311 -20.11 -10.13 5.09
N ASN A 312 -19.71 -10.61 3.91
CA ASN A 312 -20.15 -11.86 3.29
C ASN A 312 -19.01 -12.46 2.45
N THR A 313 -19.05 -13.77 2.23
CA THR A 313 -18.20 -14.41 1.21
C THR A 313 -18.59 -13.88 -0.18
N ALA A 314 -17.61 -13.62 -1.04
CA ALA A 314 -17.88 -13.28 -2.43
C ALA A 314 -18.60 -14.45 -3.14
N VAL A 315 -19.89 -14.27 -3.41
CA VAL A 315 -20.70 -15.24 -4.16
C VAL A 315 -20.98 -14.67 -5.54
N LEU A 316 -20.33 -15.25 -6.55
CA LEU A 316 -20.62 -14.93 -7.95
C LEU A 316 -21.92 -15.64 -8.39
N PRO A 317 -22.71 -15.04 -9.29
CA PRO A 317 -23.88 -15.69 -9.86
C PRO A 317 -23.52 -17.03 -10.53
N PRO A 318 -24.26 -18.13 -10.30
CA PRO A 318 -24.00 -19.41 -10.98
C PRO A 318 -23.98 -19.29 -12.51
N GLU A 319 -24.83 -18.41 -13.05
CA GLU A 319 -24.94 -18.11 -14.48
C GLU A 319 -23.65 -17.49 -15.02
N PHE A 320 -22.95 -16.68 -14.22
CA PHE A 320 -21.65 -16.10 -14.61
C PHE A 320 -20.60 -17.19 -14.79
N SER A 321 -20.53 -18.16 -13.87
CA SER A 321 -19.58 -19.27 -13.96
C SER A 321 -19.84 -20.14 -15.18
N ALA A 322 -21.11 -20.43 -15.48
CA ALA A 322 -21.49 -21.18 -16.68
C ALA A 322 -21.15 -20.41 -17.96
N GLU A 323 -21.48 -19.12 -18.00
CA GLU A 323 -21.25 -18.25 -19.15
C GLU A 323 -19.75 -18.07 -19.45
N THR A 324 -18.88 -18.08 -18.44
CA THR A 324 -17.45 -17.75 -18.59
C THR A 324 -16.50 -18.94 -18.49
N ALA A 325 -17.01 -20.16 -18.38
CA ALA A 325 -16.24 -21.37 -18.10
C ALA A 325 -15.00 -21.58 -18.99
N GLU A 326 -15.07 -21.21 -20.27
CA GLU A 326 -13.97 -21.39 -21.24
C GLU A 326 -12.96 -20.22 -21.29
N ARG A 327 -13.31 -19.07 -20.71
CA ARG A 327 -12.57 -17.81 -20.89
C ARG A 327 -12.15 -17.10 -19.59
N GLY A 328 -12.72 -17.49 -18.46
CA GLY A 328 -12.41 -16.93 -17.15
C GLY A 328 -11.59 -17.86 -16.27
N LEU A 329 -10.68 -17.29 -15.49
CA LEU A 329 -10.14 -17.93 -14.29
C LEU A 329 -10.40 -17.01 -13.09
N VAL A 330 -11.05 -17.56 -12.06
CA VAL A 330 -11.21 -16.91 -10.76
C VAL A 330 -10.27 -17.61 -9.78
N ALA A 331 -9.43 -16.84 -9.10
CA ALA A 331 -8.48 -17.33 -8.11
C ALA A 331 -8.52 -16.45 -6.85
N SER A 332 -8.08 -16.98 -5.71
CA SER A 332 -8.02 -16.19 -4.47
C SER A 332 -6.78 -15.30 -4.39
N TRP A 333 -5.68 -15.70 -5.02
CA TRP A 333 -4.42 -14.94 -5.04
C TRP A 333 -3.49 -15.39 -6.19
N CYS A 334 -2.60 -14.50 -6.61
CA CYS A 334 -1.63 -14.77 -7.68
C CYS A 334 -0.26 -14.08 -7.45
N PRO A 335 0.82 -14.54 -8.11
CA PRO A 335 2.04 -13.75 -8.25
C PRO A 335 1.81 -12.57 -9.22
N GLN A 336 1.20 -11.48 -8.73
CA GLN A 336 0.73 -10.35 -9.54
C GLN A 336 1.79 -9.80 -10.51
N GLN A 337 3.00 -9.51 -10.02
CA GLN A 337 4.09 -9.04 -10.87
C GLN A 337 4.39 -9.99 -12.05
N GLN A 338 4.37 -11.32 -11.82
CA GLN A 338 4.58 -12.31 -12.89
C GLN A 338 3.40 -12.37 -13.86
N VAL A 339 2.18 -12.17 -13.37
CA VAL A 339 0.97 -12.07 -14.20
C VAL A 339 1.06 -10.83 -15.09
N LEU A 340 1.39 -9.66 -14.53
CA LEU A 340 1.52 -8.40 -15.28
C LEU A 340 2.67 -8.43 -16.29
N ASN A 341 3.74 -9.17 -16.01
CA ASN A 341 4.83 -9.40 -16.96
C ASN A 341 4.51 -10.46 -18.03
N HIS A 342 3.37 -11.17 -17.91
CA HIS A 342 3.03 -12.23 -18.85
C HIS A 342 2.48 -11.66 -20.17
N PRO A 343 2.99 -12.07 -21.35
CA PRO A 343 2.64 -11.46 -22.63
C PRO A 343 1.16 -11.59 -23.01
N ALA A 344 0.44 -12.55 -22.44
CA ALA A 344 -1.00 -12.70 -22.67
C ALA A 344 -1.85 -11.57 -22.04
N VAL A 345 -1.35 -10.91 -20.99
CA VAL A 345 -2.08 -9.83 -20.31
C VAL A 345 -2.03 -8.57 -21.19
N GLY A 346 -3.21 -8.03 -21.49
CA GLY A 346 -3.37 -6.86 -22.35
C GLY A 346 -4.03 -5.65 -21.68
N ALA A 347 -4.64 -5.84 -20.52
CA ALA A 347 -5.20 -4.77 -19.71
C ALA A 347 -5.27 -5.19 -18.24
N PHE A 348 -5.17 -4.22 -17.34
CA PHE A 348 -5.30 -4.40 -15.90
C PHE A 348 -6.43 -3.54 -15.33
N LEU A 349 -7.53 -4.18 -14.90
CA LEU A 349 -8.56 -3.53 -14.13
C LEU A 349 -8.15 -3.52 -12.65
N THR A 350 -7.88 -2.33 -12.12
CA THR A 350 -7.36 -2.17 -10.76
C THR A 350 -7.94 -0.95 -10.06
N HIS A 351 -7.82 -0.98 -8.73
CA HIS A 351 -8.06 0.14 -7.83
C HIS A 351 -6.93 1.16 -7.78
N ASN A 352 -5.90 1.07 -8.62
CA ASN A 352 -4.80 2.04 -8.73
C ASN A 352 -3.89 2.21 -7.50
N ASP A 353 -3.73 1.20 -6.63
CA ASP A 353 -2.69 1.33 -5.59
C ASP A 353 -1.30 1.47 -6.21
N TRP A 354 -0.43 2.23 -5.54
CA TRP A 354 0.86 2.62 -6.12
C TRP A 354 1.77 1.45 -6.48
N ASN A 355 1.76 0.36 -5.70
CA ASN A 355 2.59 -0.81 -6.02
C ASN A 355 2.07 -1.52 -7.26
N SER A 356 0.74 -1.72 -7.36
CA SER A 356 0.11 -2.27 -8.57
C SER A 356 0.35 -1.38 -9.80
N MET A 357 0.31 -0.06 -9.65
CA MET A 357 0.62 0.87 -10.74
C MET A 357 2.07 0.72 -11.19
N MET A 358 3.02 0.65 -10.25
CA MET A 358 4.44 0.41 -10.55
C MET A 358 4.65 -0.92 -11.29
N GLU A 359 4.03 -2.01 -10.83
CA GLU A 359 4.11 -3.31 -11.51
C GLU A 359 3.49 -3.27 -12.92
N SER A 360 2.35 -2.58 -13.10
CA SER A 360 1.70 -2.45 -14.41
C SER A 360 2.53 -1.64 -15.40
N MET A 361 3.14 -0.53 -14.94
CA MET A 361 4.06 0.27 -15.75
C MET A 361 5.31 -0.54 -16.15
N CYS A 362 5.88 -1.30 -15.22
CA CYS A 362 7.03 -2.17 -15.50
C CYS A 362 6.69 -3.29 -16.50
N GLY A 363 5.47 -3.84 -16.42
CA GLY A 363 4.97 -4.85 -17.36
C GLY A 363 4.49 -4.29 -18.70
N GLY A 364 4.37 -2.96 -18.84
CA GLY A 364 3.85 -2.30 -20.04
C GLY A 364 2.36 -2.58 -20.28
N VAL A 365 1.58 -2.79 -19.20
CA VAL A 365 0.15 -3.13 -19.28
C VAL A 365 -0.70 -1.88 -19.03
N PRO A 366 -1.63 -1.52 -19.94
CA PRO A 366 -2.54 -0.40 -19.74
C PRO A 366 -3.56 -0.69 -18.65
N VAL A 367 -3.98 0.36 -17.93
CA VAL A 367 -4.85 0.27 -16.76
C VAL A 367 -6.27 0.73 -17.08
N ILE A 368 -7.26 -0.02 -16.56
CA ILE A 368 -8.64 0.40 -16.42
C ILE A 368 -8.84 0.70 -14.94
N SER A 369 -9.13 1.95 -14.62
CA SER A 369 -9.13 2.43 -13.23
C SER A 369 -10.50 2.33 -12.56
N TRP A 370 -10.51 1.81 -11.34
CA TRP A 370 -11.63 1.88 -10.40
C TRP A 370 -11.14 2.27 -9.01
N PRO A 371 -10.72 3.54 -8.81
CA PRO A 371 -10.20 4.01 -7.53
C PRO A 371 -11.28 3.93 -6.44
N PHE A 372 -10.88 3.54 -5.23
CA PHE A 372 -11.80 3.31 -4.12
C PHE A 372 -11.62 4.34 -2.98
N PHE A 373 -10.38 4.59 -2.56
CA PHE A 373 -10.10 5.49 -1.43
C PHE A 373 -8.65 5.98 -1.43
N ALA A 374 -8.34 6.84 -0.45
CA ALA A 374 -7.03 7.46 -0.27
C ALA A 374 -6.57 8.17 -1.55
N ASP A 375 -5.39 7.81 -2.01
CA ASP A 375 -4.58 8.35 -3.09
C ASP A 375 -4.75 7.64 -4.45
N GLN A 376 -5.65 6.65 -4.52
CA GLN A 376 -6.03 5.93 -5.75
C GLN A 376 -6.78 6.80 -6.76
#